data_AF-A0A6V8D1H8-F1
#
_entry.id   AF-A0A6V8D1H8-F1
#
_cell.length_a   1.000
_cell.length_b   1.000
_cell.length_c   1.000
_cell.angle_alpha   90.00
_cell.angle_beta   90.00
_cell.angle_gamma   90.00
#
_symmetry.space_group_name_H-M   'P 1'
#
loop_
_entity.id
_entity.type
_entity.pdbx_description
1 polymer ?
#
loop_
_entity_poly.entity_id
_entity_poly.type
_entity_poly.pdbx_seq_one_letter_code
_entity_poly.pdbx_strand_id
1 'polypeptide(L)'
;VQDVPWPLIAHALVVREEGSLTREGLVPLCVKALQQGAWPADSDGIRAWLTVTAEHEGFKPADSSTLEAVIDEVLAEKADFIVERGMGAMGPLMGVILGKLGKGADGKAVSAILRERLS
;
A
#
# COMPACT_ATOMS: atom_id res chain seq x y z
N VAL A 1 -21.15 3.83 -20.16
CA VAL A 1 -20.23 3.75 -18.99
C VAL A 1 -21.09 3.28 -17.84
N GLN A 2 -20.79 2.13 -17.25
CA GLN A 2 -21.51 1.69 -16.05
C GLN A 2 -21.03 2.62 -14.92
N ASP A 3 -21.94 3.35 -14.30
CA ASP A 3 -21.56 4.34 -13.29
C ASP A 3 -20.87 3.65 -12.12
N VAL A 4 -19.66 4.10 -11.78
CA VAL A 4 -18.93 3.58 -10.63
C VAL A 4 -19.63 4.08 -9.36
N PRO A 5 -20.04 3.20 -8.44
CA PRO A 5 -20.75 3.65 -7.25
C PRO A 5 -19.82 4.45 -6.33
N TRP A 6 -20.07 5.76 -6.20
CA TRP A 6 -19.33 6.61 -5.26
C TRP A 6 -19.33 6.09 -3.81
N PRO A 7 -20.44 5.52 -3.28
CA PRO A 7 -20.43 4.96 -1.93
C PRO A 7 -19.44 3.81 -1.76
N LEU A 8 -19.26 2.97 -2.79
CA LEU A 8 -18.28 1.87 -2.75
C LEU A 8 -16.84 2.42 -2.63
N ILE A 9 -16.51 3.45 -3.41
CA ILE A 9 -15.21 4.13 -3.32
C ILE A 9 -15.02 4.76 -1.94
N ALA A 10 -16.06 5.41 -1.40
CA ALA A 10 -16.00 6.01 -0.06
C ALA A 10 -15.73 4.96 1.02
N HIS A 11 -16.36 3.78 0.95
CA HIS A 11 -16.07 2.68 1.87
C HIS A 11 -14.63 2.16 1.72
N ALA A 12 -14.12 2.02 0.50
CA ALA A 12 -12.73 1.64 0.27
C ALA A 12 -11.74 2.66 0.85
N LEU A 13 -12.03 3.96 0.72
CA LEU A 13 -11.23 5.01 1.34
C LEU A 13 -11.21 4.91 2.87
N VAL A 14 -12.35 4.60 3.50
CA VAL A 14 -12.41 4.41 4.95
C VAL A 14 -11.55 3.22 5.39
N VAL A 15 -11.67 2.06 4.72
CA VAL A 15 -10.83 0.88 5.02
C VAL A 15 -9.33 1.18 4.85
N ARG A 16 -8.97 2.04 3.89
CA ARG A 16 -7.60 2.52 3.72
C ARG A 16 -7.14 3.41 4.87
N GLU A 17 -7.95 4.37 5.31
CA GLU A 17 -7.59 5.25 6.43
C GLU A 17 -7.49 4.47 7.77
N GLU A 18 -8.19 3.33 7.88
CA GLU A 18 -8.07 2.38 8.98
C GLU A 18 -6.83 1.47 8.88
N GLY A 19 -6.01 1.61 7.82
CA GLY A 19 -4.77 0.87 7.64
C GLY A 19 -4.93 -0.56 7.11
N SER A 20 -6.12 -0.92 6.61
CA SER A 20 -6.41 -2.27 6.12
C SER A 20 -6.35 -2.39 4.59
N LEU A 21 -6.08 -1.29 3.88
CA LEU A 21 -6.03 -1.25 2.41
C LEU A 21 -4.97 -0.24 1.91
N THR A 22 -4.11 -0.66 0.99
CA THR A 22 -3.17 0.22 0.30
C THR A 22 -3.88 1.09 -0.74
N ARG A 23 -3.22 2.18 -1.16
CA ARG A 23 -3.73 3.05 -2.23
C ARG A 23 -3.94 2.26 -3.53
N GLU A 24 -3.04 1.34 -3.81
CA GLU A 24 -2.98 0.48 -4.99
C GLU A 24 -4.17 -0.48 -5.04
N GLY A 25 -4.73 -0.85 -3.89
CA GLY A 25 -5.89 -1.73 -3.78
C GLY A 25 -7.25 -1.04 -3.98
N LEU A 26 -7.34 0.29 -3.89
CA LEU A 26 -8.61 1.02 -3.98
C LEU A 26 -9.41 0.65 -5.23
N VAL A 27 -8.80 0.81 -6.42
CA VAL A 27 -9.48 0.55 -7.69
C VAL A 27 -9.67 -0.94 -7.95
N PRO A 28 -8.65 -1.81 -7.84
CA PRO A 28 -8.81 -3.24 -8.10
C PRO A 28 -9.88 -3.91 -7.23
N LEU A 29 -9.95 -3.55 -5.94
CA LEU A 29 -10.94 -4.14 -5.05
C LEU A 29 -12.36 -3.62 -5.30
N CYS A 30 -12.52 -2.34 -5.63
CA CYS A 30 -13.83 -1.82 -6.04
C CYS A 30 -14.33 -2.50 -7.32
N VAL A 31 -13.45 -2.69 -8.32
CA VAL A 31 -13.79 -3.42 -9.55
C VAL A 31 -14.17 -4.86 -9.24
N LYS A 32 -13.40 -5.54 -8.39
CA LYS A 32 -13.69 -6.91 -7.97
C LYS A 32 -15.01 -7.04 -7.22
N ALA A 33 -15.33 -6.08 -6.34
CA ALA A 33 -16.60 -6.05 -5.63
C ALA A 33 -17.80 -5.99 -6.59
N LEU A 34 -17.70 -5.18 -7.66
CA LEU A 34 -18.73 -5.08 -8.68
C LEU A 34 -18.84 -6.37 -9.51
N GLN A 35 -17.70 -6.95 -9.90
CA GLN A 35 -17.67 -8.18 -10.72
C GLN A 35 -18.18 -9.41 -9.96
N GLN A 36 -17.96 -9.48 -8.66
CA GLN A 36 -18.35 -10.61 -7.82
C GLN A 36 -19.71 -10.41 -7.13
N GLY A 37 -20.39 -9.29 -7.35
CA GLY A 37 -21.67 -8.99 -6.73
C GLY A 37 -21.58 -8.77 -5.22
N ALA A 38 -20.40 -8.40 -4.69
CA ALA A 38 -20.25 -8.02 -3.28
C ALA A 38 -20.85 -6.63 -2.99
N TRP A 39 -21.08 -5.82 -4.03
CA TRP A 39 -21.81 -4.57 -3.97
C TRP A 39 -23.11 -4.69 -4.78
N PRO A 40 -24.27 -4.17 -4.29
CA PRO A 40 -24.45 -3.40 -3.06
C PRO A 40 -24.52 -4.25 -1.79
N ALA A 41 -24.02 -3.70 -0.68
CA ALA A 41 -24.14 -4.24 0.66
C ALA A 41 -24.31 -3.08 1.68
N ASP A 42 -24.64 -3.40 2.93
CA ASP A 42 -24.56 -2.40 4.00
C ASP A 42 -23.10 -1.97 4.26
N SER A 43 -22.95 -0.91 5.06
CA SER A 43 -21.64 -0.29 5.33
C SER A 43 -20.65 -1.26 5.97
N ASP A 44 -21.10 -2.12 6.88
CA ASP A 44 -20.23 -3.04 7.61
C ASP A 44 -19.86 -4.23 6.73
N GLY A 45 -20.84 -4.75 5.98
CA GLY A 45 -20.65 -5.84 5.03
C GLY A 45 -19.63 -5.51 3.95
N ILE A 46 -19.73 -4.34 3.31
CA ILE A 46 -18.77 -3.97 2.26
C ILE A 46 -17.38 -3.70 2.83
N ARG A 47 -17.26 -3.07 4.01
CA ARG A 47 -15.96 -2.80 4.65
C ARG A 47 -15.28 -4.09 5.11
N ALA A 48 -16.03 -5.04 5.66
CA ALA A 48 -15.51 -6.36 6.02
C ALA A 48 -15.03 -7.11 4.77
N TRP A 49 -15.83 -7.11 3.69
CA TRP A 49 -15.44 -7.71 2.43
C TRP A 49 -14.16 -7.10 1.85
N LEU A 50 -14.06 -5.76 1.84
CA LEU A 50 -12.87 -5.04 1.38
C LEU A 50 -11.63 -5.38 2.20
N THR A 51 -11.75 -5.43 3.52
CA THR A 51 -10.65 -5.76 4.45
C THR A 51 -10.11 -7.17 4.22
N VAL A 52 -11.01 -8.16 4.18
CA VAL A 52 -10.63 -9.56 3.94
C VAL A 52 -10.03 -9.74 2.55
N THR A 53 -10.62 -9.11 1.54
CA THR A 53 -10.14 -9.23 0.15
C THR A 53 -8.81 -8.51 -0.02
N ALA A 54 -8.57 -7.39 0.66
CA ALA A 54 -7.28 -6.70 0.64
C ALA A 54 -6.16 -7.59 1.15
N GLU A 55 -6.38 -8.29 2.26
CA GLU A 55 -5.41 -9.25 2.80
C GLU A 55 -5.14 -10.40 1.82
N HIS A 56 -6.19 -11.02 1.29
CA HIS A 56 -6.06 -12.13 0.35
C HIS A 56 -5.35 -11.73 -0.97
N GLU A 57 -5.59 -10.52 -1.46
CA GLU A 57 -5.03 -10.03 -2.73
C GLU A 57 -3.66 -9.33 -2.58
N GLY A 58 -3.15 -9.24 -1.35
CA GLY A 58 -1.87 -8.59 -1.03
C GLY A 58 -1.93 -7.06 -1.03
N PHE A 59 -3.12 -6.47 -0.95
CA PHE A 59 -3.34 -5.02 -0.82
C PHE A 59 -3.49 -4.57 0.65
N LYS A 60 -3.31 -5.45 1.63
CA LYS A 60 -3.13 -5.03 3.02
C LYS A 60 -1.73 -4.42 3.16
N PRO A 61 -1.57 -3.25 3.80
CA PRO A 61 -0.27 -2.69 4.09
C PRO A 61 0.62 -3.70 4.82
N ALA A 62 1.89 -3.79 4.42
CA ALA A 62 2.88 -4.59 5.12
C ALA A 62 3.06 -4.09 6.57
N ASP A 63 3.30 -5.01 7.50
CA ASP A 63 3.62 -4.63 8.88
C ASP A 63 4.97 -3.92 8.97
N SER A 64 5.19 -3.21 10.09
CA SER A 64 6.39 -2.41 10.30
C SER A 64 7.66 -3.27 10.25
N SER A 65 7.63 -4.49 10.78
CA SER A 65 8.78 -5.41 10.75
C SER A 65 9.19 -5.80 9.34
N THR A 66 8.22 -6.12 8.49
CA THR A 66 8.45 -6.47 7.08
C THR A 66 8.99 -5.26 6.32
N LEU A 67 8.39 -4.10 6.58
CA LEU A 67 8.80 -2.85 5.96
C LEU A 67 10.25 -2.48 6.34
N GLU A 68 10.59 -2.53 7.62
CA GLU A 68 11.95 -2.27 8.12
C GLU A 68 12.95 -3.25 7.52
N ALA A 69 12.65 -4.55 7.50
CA ALA A 69 13.54 -5.57 6.93
C ALA A 69 13.84 -5.31 5.45
N VAL A 70 12.83 -4.98 4.64
CA VAL A 70 13.01 -4.66 3.22
C VAL A 70 13.82 -3.38 3.04
N ILE A 71 13.60 -2.36 3.88
CA ILE A 71 14.37 -1.12 3.84
C ILE A 71 15.83 -1.40 4.18
N ASP A 72 16.09 -2.12 5.27
CA ASP A 72 17.43 -2.51 5.72
C ASP A 72 18.20 -3.28 4.65
N GLU A 73 17.54 -4.25 4.02
CA GLU A 73 18.10 -4.99 2.89
C GLU A 73 18.50 -4.06 1.74
N VAL A 74 17.61 -3.15 1.33
CA VAL A 74 17.88 -2.22 0.22
C VAL A 74 18.99 -1.23 0.57
N LEU A 75 19.04 -0.73 1.80
CA LEU A 75 20.12 0.17 2.25
C LEU A 75 21.48 -0.53 2.24
N ALA A 76 21.53 -1.80 2.69
CA ALA A 76 22.74 -2.61 2.62
C ALA A 76 23.18 -2.89 1.17
N GLU A 77 22.24 -3.25 0.29
CA GLU A 77 22.50 -3.47 -1.15
C GLU A 77 22.97 -2.20 -1.89
N LYS A 78 22.62 -1.02 -1.37
CA LYS A 78 22.86 0.30 -2.01
C LYS A 78 23.75 1.23 -1.20
N ALA A 79 24.56 0.70 -0.28
CA ALA A 79 25.42 1.51 0.59
C ALA A 79 26.32 2.49 -0.19
N ASP A 80 27.01 2.02 -1.22
CA ASP A 80 27.90 2.86 -2.05
C ASP A 80 27.13 4.01 -2.72
N PHE A 81 25.91 3.75 -3.18
CA PHE A 81 25.03 4.75 -3.80
C PHE A 81 24.56 5.81 -2.79
N ILE A 82 24.33 5.41 -1.54
CA ILE A 82 23.97 6.32 -0.45
C ILE A 82 25.16 7.21 -0.09
N VAL A 83 26.38 6.65 -0.01
CA VAL A 83 27.59 7.44 0.26
C VAL A 83 27.82 8.51 -0.82
N GLU A 84 27.57 8.18 -2.09
CA GLU A 84 27.75 9.12 -3.21
C GLU A 84 26.68 10.23 -3.22
N ARG A 85 25.42 9.91 -2.90
CA ARG A 85 24.28 10.82 -3.12
C ARG A 85 23.63 11.39 -1.86
N GLY A 86 23.90 10.83 -0.68
CA GLY A 86 23.23 11.19 0.57
C GLY A 86 21.71 11.25 0.42
N MET A 87 21.11 12.38 0.77
CA MET A 87 19.67 12.62 0.62
C MET A 87 19.15 12.55 -0.83
N GLY A 88 20.02 12.72 -1.83
CA GLY A 88 19.66 12.53 -3.25
C GLY A 88 19.35 11.08 -3.61
N ALA A 89 19.70 10.11 -2.76
CA ALA A 89 19.37 8.70 -2.94
C ALA A 89 17.90 8.37 -2.64
N MET A 90 17.17 9.25 -1.94
CA MET A 90 15.85 8.96 -1.38
C MET A 90 14.83 8.52 -2.44
N GLY A 91 14.65 9.30 -3.51
CA GLY A 91 13.70 8.97 -4.59
C GLY A 91 14.00 7.64 -5.30
N PRO A 92 15.24 7.39 -5.76
CA PRO A 92 15.63 6.12 -6.34
C PRO A 92 15.43 4.91 -5.40
N LEU A 93 15.81 5.04 -4.12
CA LEU A 93 15.66 3.97 -3.12
C LEU A 93 14.17 3.68 -2.84
N MET A 94 13.35 4.72 -2.74
CA MET A 94 11.90 4.62 -2.59
C MET A 94 11.29 3.77 -3.71
N GLY A 95 11.72 3.98 -4.96
CA GLY A 95 11.27 3.17 -6.10
C GLY A 95 11.64 1.70 -5.99
N VAL A 96 12.87 1.39 -5.55
CA VAL A 96 13.32 0.01 -5.33
C VAL A 96 12.51 -0.66 -4.21
N ILE A 97 12.31 0.02 -3.09
CA ILE A 97 11.58 -0.51 -1.93
C ILE A 97 10.11 -0.77 -2.28
N LEU A 98 9.41 0.17 -2.93
CA LEU A 98 8.04 -0.07 -3.41
C LEU A 98 7.98 -1.24 -4.39
N GLY A 99 9.01 -1.39 -5.25
CA GLY A 99 9.13 -2.53 -6.15
C GLY A 99 9.22 -3.87 -5.40
N LYS A 100 9.98 -3.93 -4.30
CA LYS A 100 10.09 -5.15 -3.46
C LYS A 100 8.81 -5.42 -2.66
N LEU A 101 8.14 -4.39 -2.14
CA LEU A 101 6.90 -4.52 -1.36
C LEU A 101 5.65 -4.77 -2.22
N GLY A 102 5.69 -4.36 -3.49
CA GLY A 102 4.60 -4.54 -4.44
C GLY A 102 3.28 -3.94 -3.98
N LYS A 103 2.22 -4.76 -3.99
CA LYS A 103 0.83 -4.34 -3.67
C LYS A 103 0.62 -3.96 -2.20
N GLY A 104 1.46 -4.47 -1.29
CA GLY A 104 1.38 -4.22 0.15
C GLY A 104 2.15 -2.97 0.58
N ALA A 105 2.69 -2.20 -0.37
CA ALA A 105 3.52 -1.06 -0.06
C ALA A 105 2.69 0.12 0.48
N ASP A 106 3.03 0.58 1.69
CA ASP A 106 2.57 1.89 2.19
C ASP A 106 3.67 2.93 1.97
N GLY A 107 3.57 3.67 0.86
CA GLY A 107 4.54 4.70 0.51
C GLY A 107 4.70 5.80 1.56
N LYS A 108 3.70 6.05 2.41
CA LYS A 108 3.82 7.02 3.51
C LYS A 108 4.72 6.48 4.61
N ALA A 109 4.49 5.24 5.05
CA ALA A 109 5.31 4.59 6.06
C ALA A 109 6.74 4.39 5.58
N VAL A 110 6.92 3.89 4.35
CA VAL A 110 8.25 3.68 3.76
C VAL A 110 9.04 4.99 3.69
N SER A 111 8.42 6.07 3.21
CA SER A 111 9.08 7.38 3.08
C SER A 111 9.52 7.94 4.44
N ALA A 112 8.70 7.74 5.48
CA ALA A 112 9.04 8.16 6.84
C ALA A 112 10.26 7.41 7.38
N ILE A 113 10.27 6.07 7.29
CA ILE A 113 11.37 5.24 7.78
C ILE A 113 12.64 5.50 6.97
N LEU A 114 12.55 5.51 5.63
CA LEU A 114 13.71 5.74 4.77
C LEU A 114 14.37 7.09 5.04
N ARG A 115 13.58 8.13 5.31
CA ARG A 115 14.12 9.45 5.67
C ARG A 115 14.88 9.43 7.00
N GLU A 116 14.39 8.70 7.99
CA GLU A 116 15.07 8.53 9.28
C GLU A 116 16.39 7.78 9.13
N ARG A 117 16.46 6.77 8.26
CA ARG A 117 17.69 5.99 8.04
C ARG A 117 18.77 6.73 7.24
N LEU A 118 18.37 7.74 6.46
CA LEU A 118 19.28 8.54 5.63
C LEU A 118 19.72 9.86 6.29
N SER A 119 19.10 10.26 7.41
CA SER A 119 19.48 11.46 8.16
C SER A 119 20.70 11.22 9.03
#